data_AF-A0A1F8X2R0-F1
#
_entry.id   AF-A0A1F8X2R0-F1
#
_cell.length_a   1.000
_cell.length_b   1.000
_cell.length_c   1.000
_cell.angle_alpha   90.00
_cell.angle_beta   90.00
_cell.angle_gamma   90.00
#
_symmetry.space_group_name_H-M   'P 1'
#
loop_
_entity.id
_entity.type
_entity.pdbx_description
1 polymer ?
#
loop_
_entity_poly.entity_id
_entity_poly.type
_entity_poly.pdbx_seq_one_letter_code
_entity_poly.pdbx_strand_id
1 'polypeptide(L)'
;MSIRGFLGGILEGLKSSASVSTVYGKPIHASGKTLIPVAKVAYGFGGGGETEKKGVFGKRDIDTEEGGGGGIAVKPVGVLEVTGKRTRFVPISRKARLLGFVAIGFITGMAWSRGRLTHATEGGEHHFGHELARGHK
;
A
#
# COMPACT_ATOMS: atom_id res chain seq x y z
N MET A 1 -41.48 19.13 -10.34
CA MET A 1 -40.29 18.45 -10.88
C MET A 1 -39.68 17.65 -9.73
N SER A 2 -39.64 16.33 -9.84
CA SER A 2 -39.43 15.41 -8.71
C SER A 2 -38.02 15.48 -8.13
N ILE A 3 -37.93 15.56 -6.80
CA ILE A 3 -36.68 15.51 -6.01
C ILE A 3 -35.86 14.22 -6.24
N ARG A 4 -36.49 13.20 -6.82
CA ARG A 4 -35.83 11.98 -7.35
C ARG A 4 -34.80 12.28 -8.43
N GLY A 5 -35.00 13.31 -9.26
CA GLY A 5 -34.03 13.72 -10.29
C GLY A 5 -32.77 14.37 -9.72
N PHE A 6 -32.87 15.01 -8.55
CA PHE A 6 -31.76 15.66 -7.85
C PHE A 6 -30.95 14.66 -7.00
N LEU A 7 -31.65 13.76 -6.29
CA LEU A 7 -31.03 12.62 -5.59
C LEU A 7 -30.31 11.66 -6.57
N GLY A 8 -30.83 11.50 -7.78
CA GLY A 8 -30.16 10.77 -8.86
C GLY A 8 -28.82 11.41 -9.24
N GLY A 9 -28.77 12.74 -9.42
CA GLY A 9 -27.53 13.45 -9.78
C GLY A 9 -26.43 13.38 -8.71
N ILE A 10 -26.80 13.31 -7.42
CA ILE A 10 -25.85 13.18 -6.31
C ILE A 10 -25.32 11.74 -6.17
N LEU A 11 -26.16 10.72 -6.41
CA LEU A 11 -25.73 9.32 -6.51
C LEU A 11 -24.89 9.05 -7.79
N GLU A 12 -25.11 9.81 -8.86
CA GLU A 12 -24.30 9.78 -10.11
C GLU A 12 -22.87 10.34 -9.88
N GLY A 13 -22.70 11.32 -8.99
CA GLY A 13 -21.40 11.87 -8.60
C GLY A 13 -20.57 10.99 -7.65
N LEU A 14 -21.23 10.12 -6.88
CA LEU A 14 -20.58 9.14 -5.99
C LEU A 14 -20.02 7.89 -6.72
N LYS A 15 -20.31 7.70 -8.01
CA LYS A 15 -19.56 6.75 -8.86
C LYS A 15 -18.20 7.34 -9.25
N SER A 16 -17.32 7.38 -8.27
CA SER A 16 -15.87 7.56 -8.40
C SER A 16 -15.35 7.04 -9.74
N SER A 17 -14.93 7.94 -10.62
CA SER A 17 -14.43 7.61 -11.95
C SER A 17 -12.95 7.19 -11.88
N ALA A 18 -12.67 6.17 -11.09
CA ALA A 18 -11.38 5.50 -11.13
C ALA A 18 -11.34 4.63 -12.41
N SER A 19 -10.51 5.00 -13.37
CA SER A 19 -10.34 4.25 -14.62
C SER A 19 -8.89 3.87 -14.82
N VAL A 20 -8.68 2.67 -15.37
CA VAL A 20 -7.37 2.13 -15.66
C VAL A 20 -7.31 1.74 -17.12
N SER A 21 -6.36 2.35 -17.83
CA SER A 21 -6.12 2.10 -19.25
C SER A 21 -4.70 1.62 -19.50
N THR A 22 -4.53 0.79 -20.53
CA THR A 22 -3.19 0.41 -21.02
C THR A 22 -2.83 1.32 -22.18
N VAL A 23 -1.65 1.94 -22.11
CA VAL A 23 -1.12 2.84 -23.13
C VAL A 23 0.06 2.17 -23.82
N TYR A 24 0.04 2.22 -25.16
CA TYR A 24 1.13 1.74 -26.01
C TYR A 24 1.93 2.94 -26.50
N GLY A 25 3.24 2.90 -26.27
CA GLY A 25 4.18 3.92 -26.71
C GLY A 25 4.48 3.81 -28.21
N LYS A 26 5.19 4.81 -28.74
CA LYS A 26 5.67 4.77 -30.12
C LYS A 26 6.56 3.54 -30.35
N PRO A 27 6.42 2.84 -31.49
CA PRO A 27 7.30 1.73 -31.83
C PRO A 27 8.75 2.20 -31.96
N ILE A 28 9.67 1.47 -31.32
CA ILE A 28 11.11 1.69 -31.38
C ILE A 28 11.73 0.52 -32.15
N HIS A 29 12.42 0.81 -33.24
CA HIS A 29 13.09 -0.22 -34.04
C HIS A 29 14.53 -0.35 -33.58
N ALA A 30 14.92 -1.55 -33.10
CA ALA A 30 16.26 -1.83 -32.63
C ALA A 30 16.65 -3.26 -32.96
N SER A 31 17.85 -3.46 -33.52
CA SER A 31 18.43 -4.80 -33.75
C SER A 31 17.50 -5.77 -34.51
N GLY A 32 16.76 -5.28 -35.52
CA GLY A 32 15.82 -6.08 -36.31
C GLY A 32 14.52 -6.45 -35.57
N LYS A 33 14.23 -5.80 -34.44
CA LYS A 33 13.02 -5.98 -33.65
C LYS A 33 12.27 -4.66 -33.52
N THR A 34 10.95 -4.74 -33.40
CA THR A 34 10.09 -3.60 -33.06
C THR A 34 9.67 -3.73 -31.61
N LEU A 35 10.04 -2.74 -30.81
CA LEU A 35 9.76 -2.66 -29.38
C LEU A 35 8.61 -1.67 -29.17
N ILE A 36 7.52 -2.11 -28.55
CA ILE A 36 6.37 -1.25 -28.21
C ILE A 36 6.31 -1.13 -26.70
N PRO A 37 6.71 0.00 -26.10
CA PRO A 37 6.61 0.22 -24.66
C PRO A 37 5.15 0.17 -24.21
N VAL A 38 4.89 -0.45 -23.07
CA VAL A 38 3.54 -0.58 -22.50
C VAL A 38 3.53 -0.03 -21.08
N ALA A 39 2.57 0.85 -20.79
CA ALA A 39 2.33 1.42 -19.47
C ALA A 39 0.86 1.26 -19.07
N LYS A 40 0.60 1.13 -17.76
CA LYS A 40 -0.73 1.28 -17.17
C LYS A 40 -0.89 2.70 -16.67
N VAL A 41 -1.99 3.34 -17.04
CA VAL A 41 -2.37 4.66 -16.55
C VAL A 41 -3.64 4.49 -15.75
N ALA A 42 -3.61 4.97 -14.51
CA ALA A 42 -4.77 5.06 -13.64
C ALA A 42 -5.04 6.52 -13.35
N TYR A 43 -6.30 6.93 -13.34
CA TYR A 43 -6.71 8.23 -12.87
C TYR A 43 -7.97 8.09 -12.03
N GLY A 44 -8.16 9.01 -11.10
CA GLY A 44 -9.31 9.01 -10.22
C GLY A 44 -9.50 10.36 -9.56
N PHE A 45 -10.76 10.68 -9.28
CA PHE A 45 -11.20 11.93 -8.68
C PHE A 45 -12.18 11.60 -7.55
N GLY A 46 -12.08 12.34 -6.46
CA GLY A 46 -12.94 12.19 -5.29
C GLY A 46 -13.14 13.53 -4.60
N GLY A 47 -14.37 13.80 -4.19
CA GLY A 47 -14.71 14.92 -3.32
C GLY A 47 -15.14 14.40 -1.95
N GLY A 48 -14.64 15.05 -0.89
CA GLY A 48 -15.12 14.88 0.48
C GLY A 48 -15.83 16.16 0.91
N GLY A 49 -17.14 16.06 1.16
CA GLY A 49 -17.91 17.08 1.86
C GLY A 49 -18.44 16.49 3.16
N GLU A 50 -18.32 17.22 4.26
CA GLU A 50 -18.96 16.83 5.52
C GLU A 50 -20.47 16.95 5.36
N THR A 51 -21.20 15.82 5.39
CA THR A 51 -22.66 15.86 5.46
C THR A 51 -23.06 16.14 6.91
N GLU A 52 -23.17 17.42 7.28
CA GLU A 52 -23.78 17.81 8.54
C GLU A 52 -25.22 17.25 8.60
N LYS A 53 -25.44 16.26 9.46
CA LYS A 53 -26.79 15.88 9.88
C LYS A 53 -27.32 17.04 10.71
N LYS A 54 -28.12 17.93 10.09
CA LYS A 54 -28.83 19.02 10.77
C LYS A 54 -29.67 18.45 11.92
N GLY A 55 -29.09 18.45 13.12
CA GLY A 55 -29.83 18.44 14.37
C GLY A 55 -30.57 19.76 14.49
N VAL A 56 -31.87 19.67 14.73
CA VAL A 56 -32.72 20.81 15.05
C VAL A 56 -32.09 21.54 16.26
N PHE A 57 -32.05 22.88 16.21
CA PHE A 57 -31.58 23.83 17.22
C PHE A 57 -30.12 24.30 17.11
N GLY A 58 -29.98 25.55 16.61
CA GLY A 58 -28.81 26.40 16.83
C GLY A 58 -28.14 26.87 15.54
N LYS A 59 -28.40 28.12 15.14
CA LYS A 59 -27.62 28.82 14.11
C LYS A 59 -26.15 28.89 14.56
N ARG A 60 -25.30 28.07 13.94
CA ARG A 60 -23.87 28.33 13.82
C ARG A 60 -23.59 28.35 12.32
N ASP A 61 -23.08 29.47 11.84
CA ASP A 61 -22.52 29.57 10.49
C ASP A 61 -21.23 28.73 10.52
N ILE A 62 -21.35 27.47 10.11
CA ILE A 62 -20.22 26.57 9.91
C ILE A 62 -19.95 26.63 8.41
N ASP A 63 -18.86 27.30 8.06
CA ASP A 63 -18.29 27.31 6.73
C ASP A 63 -17.87 25.88 6.40
N THR A 64 -18.72 25.13 5.70
CA THR A 64 -18.40 23.75 5.33
C THR A 64 -17.37 23.79 4.21
N GLU A 65 -16.13 23.43 4.53
CA GLU A 65 -15.06 23.31 3.53
C GLU A 65 -15.26 22.04 2.70
N GLU A 66 -15.78 22.20 1.48
CA GLU A 66 -15.86 21.11 0.51
C GLU A 66 -14.50 20.93 -0.18
N GLY A 67 -13.84 19.79 0.07
CA GLY A 67 -12.52 19.48 -0.48
C GLY A 67 -12.58 18.44 -1.59
N GLY A 68 -12.16 18.81 -2.81
CA GLY A 68 -12.01 17.91 -3.96
C GLY A 68 -10.55 17.62 -4.30
N GLY A 69 -10.22 16.35 -4.60
CA GLY A 69 -8.89 15.91 -5.01
C GLY A 69 -8.92 14.95 -6.20
N GLY A 70 -7.90 15.03 -7.05
CA GLY A 70 -7.71 14.15 -8.21
C GLY A 70 -6.27 13.72 -8.36
N GLY A 71 -6.03 12.52 -8.91
CA GLY A 71 -4.70 11.98 -9.11
C GLY A 71 -4.58 11.15 -10.39
N ILE A 72 -3.37 11.17 -10.97
CA ILE A 72 -2.99 10.34 -12.11
C ILE A 72 -1.73 9.55 -11.72
N ALA A 73 -1.73 8.26 -12.01
CA ALA A 73 -0.60 7.38 -11.80
C ALA A 73 -0.24 6.65 -13.10
N VAL A 74 1.03 6.74 -13.50
CA VAL A 74 1.57 6.03 -14.66
C VAL A 74 2.57 4.99 -14.19
N LYS A 75 2.36 3.73 -14.59
CA LYS A 75 3.21 2.59 -14.24
C LYS A 75 3.69 1.88 -15.49
N PRO A 76 4.99 1.98 -15.84
CA PRO A 76 5.59 1.13 -16.88
C PRO A 76 5.42 -0.34 -16.49
N VAL A 77 4.90 -1.16 -17.41
CA VAL A 77 4.66 -2.59 -17.16
C VAL A 77 5.57 -3.50 -17.97
N GLY A 78 6.02 -3.06 -19.14
CA GLY A 78 6.85 -3.88 -20.00
C GLY A 78 7.01 -3.32 -21.40
N VAL A 79 7.54 -4.16 -22.27
CA VAL A 79 7.72 -3.88 -23.70
C VAL A 79 7.19 -5.07 -24.49
N LEU A 80 6.42 -4.81 -25.54
CA LEU A 80 6.09 -5.83 -26.52
C LEU A 80 7.24 -5.91 -27.53
N GLU A 81 7.92 -7.06 -27.58
CA GLU A 81 8.93 -7.38 -28.57
C GLU A 81 8.25 -8.05 -29.76
N VAL A 82 8.21 -7.37 -30.90
CA VAL A 82 7.68 -7.87 -32.16
C VAL A 82 8.85 -8.15 -33.11
N THR A 83 8.86 -9.35 -33.68
CA THR A 83 9.80 -9.78 -34.72
C THR A 83 9.00 -10.41 -35.85
N GLY A 84 9.59 -10.56 -37.04
CA GLY A 84 8.90 -11.22 -38.16
C GLY A 84 8.44 -12.67 -37.88
N LYS A 85 8.98 -13.32 -36.84
CA LYS A 85 8.64 -14.70 -36.47
C LYS A 85 7.70 -14.81 -35.27
N ARG A 86 7.72 -13.84 -34.36
CA ARG A 86 6.98 -13.92 -33.09
C ARG A 86 6.78 -12.56 -32.44
N THR A 87 5.75 -12.49 -31.61
CA THR A 87 5.48 -11.38 -30.68
C THR A 87 5.52 -11.90 -29.25
N ARG A 88 6.25 -11.23 -28.36
CA ARG A 88 6.34 -11.58 -26.94
C ARG A 88 6.29 -10.35 -26.06
N PHE A 89 5.59 -10.44 -24.93
CA PHE A 89 5.63 -9.43 -23.89
C PHE A 89 6.81 -9.66 -22.93
N VAL A 90 7.62 -8.62 -22.72
CA VAL A 90 8.78 -8.59 -21.81
C VAL A 90 8.45 -7.69 -20.61
N PRO A 91 8.15 -8.25 -19.43
CA PRO A 91 7.75 -7.48 -18.26
C PRO A 91 8.95 -6.79 -17.57
N ILE A 92 8.74 -5.59 -17.05
CA ILE A 92 9.69 -4.92 -16.15
C ILE A 92 9.46 -5.50 -14.74
N SER A 93 10.16 -6.57 -14.38
CA SER A 93 9.96 -7.26 -13.11
C SER A 93 10.59 -6.53 -11.92
N ARG A 94 9.77 -6.08 -10.95
CA ARG A 94 10.21 -5.62 -9.61
C ARG A 94 10.18 -6.70 -8.52
N LYS A 95 9.87 -7.95 -8.86
CA LYS A 95 9.63 -9.03 -7.88
C LYS A 95 10.87 -9.40 -7.05
N ALA A 96 12.07 -9.20 -7.59
CA ALA A 96 13.31 -9.53 -6.90
C ALA A 96 13.53 -8.75 -5.60
N ARG A 97 13.02 -7.50 -5.50
CA ARG A 97 13.29 -6.64 -4.35
C ARG A 97 12.47 -7.02 -3.10
N LEU A 98 11.22 -7.46 -3.29
CA LEU A 98 10.34 -7.89 -2.19
C LEU A 98 10.77 -9.23 -1.59
N LEU A 99 11.17 -10.19 -2.43
CA LEU A 99 11.72 -11.47 -1.96
C LEU A 99 13.00 -11.27 -1.14
N GLY A 100 13.85 -10.30 -1.52
CA GLY A 100 15.03 -9.95 -0.75
C GLY A 100 14.71 -9.51 0.68
N PHE A 101 13.72 -8.63 0.88
CA PHE A 101 13.31 -8.19 2.22
C PHE A 101 12.66 -9.29 3.06
N VAL A 102 11.86 -10.16 2.45
CA VAL A 102 11.26 -11.32 3.14
C VAL A 102 12.36 -12.28 3.60
N ALA A 103 13.35 -12.57 2.76
CA ALA A 103 14.46 -13.43 3.13
C ALA A 103 15.31 -12.82 4.27
N ILE A 104 15.62 -11.52 4.20
CA ILE A 104 16.36 -10.81 5.26
C ILE A 104 15.57 -10.82 6.58
N GLY A 105 14.27 -10.50 6.54
CA GLY A 105 13.41 -10.54 7.73
C GLY A 105 13.32 -11.94 8.33
N PHE A 106 13.25 -12.98 7.49
CA PHE A 106 13.22 -14.36 7.95
C PHE A 106 14.54 -14.76 8.64
N ILE A 107 15.69 -14.43 8.04
CA ILE A 107 17.01 -14.73 8.61
C ILE A 107 17.21 -14.00 9.95
N THR A 108 16.94 -12.70 10.01
CA THR A 108 17.08 -11.91 11.23
C THR A 108 16.10 -12.37 12.32
N GLY A 109 14.87 -12.70 11.95
CA GLY A 109 13.87 -13.25 12.87
C GLY A 109 14.29 -14.60 13.44
N MET A 110 14.84 -15.50 12.61
CA MET A 110 15.37 -16.80 13.05
C MET A 110 16.59 -16.66 13.96
N ALA A 111 17.49 -15.72 13.67
CA ALA A 111 18.66 -15.46 14.51
C ALA A 111 18.24 -14.94 15.89
N TRP A 112 17.24 -14.06 15.95
CA TRP A 112 16.74 -13.51 17.22
C TRP A 112 15.94 -14.52 18.05
N SER A 113 15.19 -15.43 17.41
CA SER A 113 14.43 -16.48 18.12
C SER A 113 15.32 -17.53 18.77
N ARG A 114 16.50 -17.83 18.19
CA ARG A 114 17.47 -18.78 18.78
C ARG A 114 18.20 -18.23 20.00
N GLY A 115 18.41 -16.91 20.08
CA GLY A 115 19.05 -16.27 21.25
C GLY A 115 18.16 -16.21 22.49
N ARG A 116 16.85 -16.43 22.35
CA ARG A 116 15.89 -16.36 23.46
C ARG A 116 15.66 -17.70 24.18
N LEU A 117 16.15 -18.80 23.61
CA LEU A 117 16.02 -20.15 24.18
C LEU A 117 17.21 -20.53 25.07
N THR A 118 18.35 -19.83 24.98
CA THR A 118 19.54 -20.11 25.80
C THR A 118 19.53 -19.44 27.17
N HIS A 119 18.60 -18.52 27.43
CA HIS A 119 18.49 -17.82 28.72
C HIS A 119 17.40 -18.36 29.66
N ALA A 120 16.76 -19.49 29.31
CA ALA A 120 15.67 -20.06 30.12
C ALA A 120 16.11 -21.26 31.00
N THR A 121 17.40 -21.55 31.15
CA THR A 121 17.89 -22.73 31.89
C THR A 121 18.85 -22.42 33.06
N GLU A 122 19.11 -21.16 33.40
CA GLU A 122 19.86 -20.79 34.61
C GLU A 122 18.98 -19.97 35.54
N GLY A 123 18.22 -20.65 36.38
CA GLY A 123 17.35 -20.05 37.39
C GLY A 123 16.92 -21.06 38.45
N GLY A 124 17.83 -21.95 38.82
CA GLY A 124 17.62 -22.96 39.86
C GLY A 124 18.78 -22.91 40.85
N GLU A 125 18.41 -22.63 42.10
CA GLU A 125 19.18 -22.87 43.33
C GLU A 125 20.27 -21.83 43.66
N HIS A 126 20.09 -21.15 44.80
CA HIS A 126 21.07 -20.90 45.87
C HIS A 126 20.53 -19.83 46.83
N HIS A 127 19.58 -20.22 47.68
CA HIS A 127 19.31 -19.51 48.93
C HIS A 127 19.16 -20.54 50.06
N PHE A 128 20.30 -21.06 50.52
CA PHE A 128 20.40 -21.76 51.80
C PHE A 128 21.63 -21.24 52.53
N GLY A 129 21.41 -20.72 53.75
CA GLY A 129 22.42 -20.64 54.80
C GLY A 129 23.23 -19.36 54.86
N HIS A 130 22.76 -18.37 55.62
CA HIS A 130 23.62 -17.74 56.64
C HIS A 130 22.78 -16.92 57.64
N GLU A 131 22.21 -17.60 58.63
CA GLU A 131 21.73 -16.93 59.85
C GLU A 131 22.33 -17.65 61.05
N LEU A 132 23.59 -17.30 61.37
CA LEU A 132 24.16 -17.52 62.70
C LEU A 132 25.26 -16.48 62.95
N ALA A 133 25.25 -15.96 64.17
CA ALA A 133 26.27 -15.17 64.84
C ALA A 133 26.40 -13.68 64.45
N ARG A 134 25.78 -12.83 65.26
CA ARG A 134 26.53 -11.81 66.02
C ARG A 134 25.67 -11.24 67.16
N GLY A 135 25.89 -11.78 68.36
CA GLY A 135 25.82 -10.99 69.57
C GLY A 135 27.20 -10.43 69.86
N HIS A 136 27.31 -9.11 70.04
CA HIS A 136 28.27 -8.51 70.98
C HIS A 136 28.00 -7.00 71.12
N LYS A 137 27.74 -6.62 72.38
CA LYS A 137 27.69 -5.30 73.01
C LYS A 137 26.38 -4.53 72.90
#